data_AF-A0A7J9ELT1-F1
#
_entry.id   AF-A0A7J9ELT1-F1
#
_cell.length_a   1.000
_cell.length_b   1.000
_cell.length_c   1.000
_cell.angle_alpha   90.00
_cell.angle_beta   90.00
_cell.angle_gamma   90.00
#
_symmetry.space_group_name_H-M   'P 1'
#
loop_
_entity.id
_entity.type
_entity.pdbx_description
1 polymer ?
#
loop_
_entity_poly.entity_id
_entity_poly.type
_entity_poly.pdbx_seq_one_letter_code
_entity_poly.pdbx_strand_id
1 'polypeptide(L)'
;VKSSIIDKEAVHQVVSLLLDAEAAEEESPSSSHSSIRVVDAFLIPKFRYDPIKKHFFQHAGSLPIHGEASAKAALYRDRLLLLFQRVSRDQHFIKPAFDTDVDTSPSCQLSTIQSLVGQRGRRWVMGVISQLEDGHFYLEDLTAAVEIDFSKAISFDLIAYYLEKRAVNDMFVILSDIWLDNEQKVMEKLETVLNGFENVEIVPSLFVFMGDFCSHPCNLSFHSFSSLRSQFGKLGRMIEAHPRLKEQSKFLFIPGPNDIGPSTVLPRCALPKYLTEELQKHVPNAIFSSNPCRVKFYTQEMVFFRQDLLYRMRHSCLIPPSTEETDDPFEHIVLGDRSEQKAFKYTGITCFNPGSFSDDSTFVAYRPCTQEVEFSAL
;
A
#
# COMPACT_ATOMS: atom_id res chain seq x y z
N VAL A 1 33.15 -24.27 6.28
CA VAL A 1 31.99 -23.60 6.91
C VAL A 1 32.07 -22.13 6.53
N LYS A 2 31.19 -21.61 5.65
CA LYS A 2 31.14 -20.17 5.36
C LYS A 2 30.22 -19.50 6.38
N SER A 3 30.80 -18.66 7.23
CA SER A 3 30.04 -17.82 8.15
C SER A 3 29.08 -16.91 7.38
N SER A 4 27.86 -16.76 7.86
CA SER A 4 26.88 -15.80 7.35
C SER A 4 26.95 -14.44 8.05
N ILE A 5 28.05 -14.17 8.76
CA ILE A 5 28.34 -12.85 9.31
C ILE A 5 28.84 -11.98 8.17
N ILE A 6 27.99 -11.05 7.72
CA ILE A 6 28.39 -10.02 6.77
C ILE A 6 29.26 -9.04 7.56
N ASP A 7 30.50 -8.86 7.10
CA ASP A 7 31.48 -8.02 7.77
C ASP A 7 31.09 -6.54 7.70
N LYS A 8 31.41 -5.75 8.73
CA LYS A 8 31.02 -4.33 8.77
C LYS A 8 31.70 -3.57 7.63
N GLU A 9 32.97 -3.86 7.39
CA GLU A 9 33.78 -3.36 6.30
C GLU A 9 33.16 -3.71 4.93
N ALA A 10 32.58 -4.90 4.76
CA ALA A 10 31.90 -5.29 3.52
C ALA A 10 30.61 -4.51 3.28
N VAL A 11 29.82 -4.23 4.33
CA VAL A 11 28.64 -3.34 4.21
C VAL A 11 29.08 -1.92 3.87
N HIS A 12 30.09 -1.38 4.57
CA HIS A 12 30.62 -0.04 4.30
C HIS A 12 31.20 0.09 2.89
N GLN A 13 31.86 -0.94 2.34
CA GLN A 13 32.34 -0.95 0.96
C GLN A 13 31.20 -0.92 -0.05
N VAL A 14 30.13 -1.70 0.15
CA VAL A 14 28.97 -1.68 -0.76
C VAL A 14 28.23 -0.35 -0.66
N VAL A 15 28.08 0.22 0.54
CA VAL A 15 27.46 1.56 0.72
C VAL A 15 28.32 2.65 0.09
N SER A 16 29.65 2.62 0.25
CA SER A 16 30.55 3.55 -0.45
C SER A 16 30.40 3.41 -1.96
N LEU A 17 30.46 2.19 -2.51
CA LEU A 17 30.31 1.96 -3.95
C LEU A 17 28.95 2.41 -4.51
N LEU A 18 27.88 2.43 -3.70
CA LEU A 18 26.60 2.98 -4.10
C LEU A 18 26.61 4.51 -4.08
N LEU A 19 27.17 5.14 -3.04
CA LEU A 19 27.32 6.60 -2.95
C LEU A 19 28.30 7.15 -3.99
N ASP A 20 29.37 6.42 -4.27
CA ASP A 20 30.38 6.73 -5.28
C ASP A 20 29.82 6.53 -6.71
N ALA A 21 28.88 5.60 -6.90
CA ALA A 21 28.14 5.46 -8.15
C ALA A 21 27.10 6.58 -8.35
N GLU A 22 26.42 7.00 -7.28
CA GLU A 22 25.55 8.18 -7.30
C GLU A 22 26.36 9.46 -7.61
N ALA A 23 27.53 9.63 -7.00
CA ALA A 23 28.43 10.76 -7.25
C ALA A 23 29.08 10.74 -8.65
N ALA A 24 29.41 9.56 -9.20
CA ALA A 24 29.99 9.44 -10.53
C ALA A 24 29.01 9.77 -11.68
N GLU A 25 27.70 9.77 -11.43
CA GLU A 25 26.69 10.25 -12.39
C GLU A 25 26.55 11.80 -12.38
N GLU A 26 27.08 12.51 -11.37
CA GLU A 26 26.93 13.97 -11.21
C GLU A 26 27.69 14.82 -12.26
N GLU A 27 28.66 14.26 -13.00
CA GLU A 27 29.46 15.02 -13.98
C GLU A 27 28.78 15.23 -15.35
N SER A 28 27.53 14.80 -15.55
CA SER A 28 26.80 14.96 -16.84
C SER A 28 25.58 15.90 -16.75
N PRO A 29 25.64 17.14 -17.28
CA PRO A 29 24.67 18.19 -16.94
C PRO A 29 23.42 18.23 -17.85
N SER A 30 22.81 17.07 -18.20
CA SER A 30 21.71 17.06 -19.20
C SER A 30 20.56 16.07 -19.00
N SER A 31 20.35 15.53 -17.80
CA SER A 31 19.07 14.88 -17.45
C SER A 31 18.58 15.32 -16.08
N SER A 32 17.34 15.79 -16.00
CA SER A 32 16.66 15.98 -14.72
C SER A 32 16.33 14.61 -14.11
N HIS A 33 17.24 14.09 -13.29
CA HIS A 33 17.01 12.88 -12.49
C HIS A 33 15.82 13.12 -11.57
N SER A 34 14.63 12.69 -12.00
CA SER A 34 13.42 12.93 -11.23
C SER A 34 13.44 12.08 -9.95
N SER A 35 13.49 12.74 -8.79
CA SER A 35 13.51 12.13 -7.45
C SER A 35 12.33 11.19 -7.17
N ILE A 36 11.24 11.34 -7.92
CA ILE A 36 10.01 10.52 -7.86
C ILE A 36 10.08 9.37 -8.87
N ARG A 37 10.12 8.12 -8.39
CA ARG A 37 10.03 6.89 -9.21
C ARG A 37 8.78 6.09 -8.86
N VAL A 38 7.91 5.86 -9.84
CA VAL A 38 6.75 4.96 -9.70
C VAL A 38 7.16 3.52 -10.00
N VAL A 39 6.72 2.58 -9.18
CA VAL A 39 6.98 1.14 -9.30
C VAL A 39 5.63 0.42 -9.37
N ASP A 40 5.32 -0.09 -10.56
CA ASP A 40 4.15 -0.90 -10.84
C ASP A 40 4.25 -2.29 -10.15
N ALA A 41 3.12 -2.79 -9.63
CA ALA A 41 3.04 -4.03 -8.88
C ALA A 41 3.47 -5.28 -9.68
N PHE A 42 3.31 -5.27 -11.00
CA PHE A 42 3.75 -6.36 -11.88
C PHE A 42 5.26 -6.34 -12.15
N LEU A 43 5.94 -5.24 -11.83
CA LEU A 43 7.40 -5.09 -11.92
C LEU A 43 8.12 -5.38 -10.59
N ILE A 44 7.39 -5.57 -9.48
CA ILE A 44 7.98 -5.88 -8.18
C ILE A 44 8.56 -7.31 -8.21
N PRO A 45 9.86 -7.52 -7.95
CA PRO A 45 10.45 -8.84 -7.89
C PRO A 45 9.83 -9.67 -6.76
N LYS A 46 9.26 -10.84 -7.10
CA LYS A 46 8.68 -11.75 -6.09
C LYS A 46 9.79 -12.45 -5.32
N PHE A 47 9.85 -12.21 -4.02
CA PHE A 47 10.64 -13.00 -3.08
C PHE A 47 9.79 -14.11 -2.44
N ARG A 48 10.43 -15.20 -2.05
CA ARG A 48 9.85 -16.24 -1.18
C ARG A 48 10.75 -16.44 0.04
N TYR A 49 10.15 -16.80 1.16
CA TYR A 49 10.87 -17.13 2.39
C TYR A 49 11.12 -18.64 2.49
N ASP A 50 12.37 -19.03 2.73
CA ASP A 50 12.74 -20.42 3.05
C ASP A 50 12.71 -20.60 4.58
N PRO A 51 11.75 -21.36 5.15
CA PRO A 51 11.64 -21.53 6.59
C PRO A 51 12.76 -22.38 7.20
N ILE A 52 13.45 -23.20 6.41
CA ILE A 52 14.55 -24.06 6.85
C ILE A 52 15.84 -23.23 6.90
N LYS A 53 16.16 -22.52 5.82
CA LYS A 53 17.37 -21.68 5.73
C LYS A 53 17.20 -20.27 6.34
N LYS A 54 15.98 -19.89 6.73
CA LYS A 54 15.60 -18.62 7.36
C LYS A 54 15.99 -17.36 6.56
N HIS A 55 16.03 -17.46 5.24
CA HIS A 55 16.40 -16.38 4.31
C HIS A 55 15.35 -16.19 3.22
N PHE A 56 15.35 -15.00 2.62
CA PHE A 56 14.57 -14.71 1.42
C PHE A 56 15.38 -15.03 0.16
N PHE A 57 14.71 -15.55 -0.86
CA PHE A 57 15.29 -15.76 -2.18
C PHE A 57 14.34 -15.23 -3.26
N GLN A 58 14.90 -14.65 -4.33
CA GLN A 58 14.11 -14.20 -5.47
C GLN A 58 13.54 -15.40 -6.21
N HIS A 59 12.27 -15.33 -6.59
CA HIS A 59 11.63 -16.36 -7.39
C HIS A 59 12.11 -16.26 -8.85
N ALA A 60 12.82 -17.29 -9.31
CA ALA A 60 13.36 -17.36 -10.68
C ALA A 60 12.34 -17.82 -11.74
N GLY A 61 11.11 -18.17 -11.35
CA GLY A 61 10.06 -18.63 -12.25
C GLY A 61 9.17 -17.50 -12.77
N SER A 62 8.43 -17.79 -13.85
CA SER A 62 7.39 -16.87 -14.35
C SER A 62 6.21 -16.77 -13.38
N LEU A 63 5.49 -15.65 -13.47
CA LEU A 63 4.30 -15.37 -12.66
C LEU A 63 3.07 -15.29 -13.60
N PRO A 64 2.54 -16.43 -14.06
CA PRO A 64 1.38 -16.44 -14.95
C PRO A 64 0.14 -15.93 -14.24
N ILE A 65 -0.69 -15.17 -14.96
CA ILE A 65 -2.01 -14.70 -14.48
C ILE A 65 -2.92 -15.89 -14.18
N HIS A 66 -2.85 -16.94 -15.01
CA HIS A 66 -3.55 -18.20 -14.80
C HIS A 66 -2.61 -19.21 -14.13
N GLY A 67 -2.65 -19.26 -12.80
CA GLY A 67 -1.88 -20.22 -12.00
C GLY A 67 -2.55 -21.59 -11.90
N GLU A 68 -1.75 -22.60 -11.59
CA GLU A 68 -2.23 -23.94 -11.22
C GLU A 68 -2.95 -23.95 -9.86
N ALA A 69 -3.67 -25.04 -9.55
CA ALA A 69 -4.28 -25.25 -8.23
C ALA A 69 -3.26 -25.16 -7.07
N SER A 70 -2.01 -25.58 -7.31
CA SER A 70 -0.88 -25.46 -6.39
C SER A 70 -0.59 -24.01 -5.99
N ALA A 71 -0.82 -23.03 -6.88
CA ALA A 71 -0.58 -21.61 -6.63
C ALA A 71 -1.57 -21.03 -5.61
N LYS A 72 -2.83 -21.50 -5.60
CA LYS A 72 -3.83 -21.10 -4.59
C LYS A 72 -3.40 -21.54 -3.20
N ALA A 73 -2.97 -22.79 -3.03
CA ALA A 73 -2.47 -23.29 -1.74
C ALA A 73 -1.17 -22.58 -1.31
N ALA A 74 -0.27 -22.31 -2.25
CA ALA A 74 0.97 -21.57 -1.98
C ALA A 74 0.70 -20.14 -1.47
N LEU A 75 -0.32 -19.44 -1.98
CA LEU A 75 -0.65 -18.08 -1.54
C LEU A 75 -0.92 -17.98 -0.02
N TYR A 76 -1.73 -18.89 0.53
CA TYR A 76 -2.05 -18.90 1.97
C TYR A 76 -0.87 -19.39 2.80
N ARG A 77 -0.14 -20.41 2.32
CA ARG A 77 1.08 -20.93 2.97
C ARG A 77 2.17 -19.87 3.07
N ASP A 78 2.47 -19.17 1.97
CA ASP A 78 3.49 -18.13 1.92
C ASP A 78 3.12 -16.98 2.90
N ARG A 79 1.84 -16.56 2.94
CA ARG A 79 1.35 -15.57 3.91
C ARG A 79 1.55 -16.01 5.36
N LEU A 80 1.12 -17.22 5.71
CA LEU A 80 1.25 -17.75 7.07
C LEU A 80 2.72 -17.86 7.49
N LEU A 81 3.61 -18.35 6.61
CA LEU A 81 5.05 -18.46 6.88
C LEU A 81 5.73 -17.10 7.06
N LEU A 82 5.36 -16.09 6.28
CA LEU A 82 5.89 -14.72 6.40
C LEU A 82 5.49 -14.08 7.73
N LEU A 83 4.21 -14.19 8.10
CA LEU A 83 3.73 -13.68 9.38
C LEU A 83 4.36 -14.47 10.55
N PHE A 84 4.42 -15.79 10.46
CA PHE A 84 5.06 -16.65 11.48
C PHE A 84 6.54 -16.31 11.68
N GLN A 85 7.27 -16.03 10.60
CA GLN A 85 8.65 -15.54 10.68
C GLN A 85 8.75 -14.21 11.42
N ARG A 86 7.82 -13.28 11.22
CA ARG A 86 7.80 -11.98 11.92
C ARG A 86 7.51 -12.18 13.40
N VAL A 87 6.40 -12.83 13.74
CA VAL A 87 5.98 -13.06 15.13
C VAL A 87 7.03 -13.85 15.91
N SER A 88 7.63 -14.88 15.33
CA SER A 88 8.68 -15.69 16.00
C SER A 88 10.00 -14.95 16.28
N ARG A 89 10.16 -13.70 15.81
CA ARG A 89 11.30 -12.83 16.11
C ARG A 89 10.95 -11.68 17.06
N ASP A 90 9.68 -11.53 17.41
CA ASP A 90 9.25 -10.55 18.41
C ASP A 90 9.64 -11.01 19.83
N GLN A 91 10.04 -10.06 20.68
CA GLN A 91 10.56 -10.36 22.02
C GLN A 91 9.56 -11.11 22.90
N HIS A 92 8.25 -10.88 22.73
CA HIS A 92 7.22 -11.55 23.53
C HIS A 92 7.05 -13.02 23.16
N PHE A 93 7.42 -13.44 21.94
CA PHE A 93 7.20 -14.79 21.41
C PHE A 93 8.48 -15.63 21.32
N ILE A 94 9.66 -15.03 21.53
CA ILE A 94 10.94 -15.72 21.61
C ILE A 94 10.98 -16.63 22.84
N LYS A 95 11.49 -17.85 22.66
CA LYS A 95 11.78 -18.75 23.78
C LYS A 95 13.01 -18.24 24.55
N PRO A 96 12.96 -18.07 25.88
CA PRO A 96 14.13 -17.76 26.70
C PRO A 96 15.27 -18.77 26.47
N ALA A 97 16.51 -18.27 26.39
CA ALA A 97 17.69 -19.10 26.16
C ALA A 97 18.10 -19.95 27.38
N PHE A 98 17.63 -19.57 28.57
CA PHE A 98 17.86 -20.22 29.85
C PHE A 98 16.55 -20.23 30.66
N ASP A 99 16.36 -21.23 31.52
CA ASP A 99 15.33 -21.15 32.57
C ASP A 99 15.79 -20.12 33.61
N THR A 100 15.32 -18.88 33.46
CA THR A 100 15.46 -17.84 34.47
C THR A 100 14.33 -17.95 35.47
N ASP A 101 14.66 -18.33 36.71
CA ASP A 101 13.73 -18.33 37.83
C ASP A 101 13.08 -16.96 38.06
N VAL A 102 11.74 -16.98 38.08
CA VAL A 102 10.85 -16.02 38.75
C VAL A 102 10.75 -14.57 38.16
N ASP A 103 9.51 -14.16 37.89
CA ASP A 103 9.02 -12.78 37.67
C ASP A 103 9.44 -12.00 36.41
N THR A 104 9.86 -12.66 35.32
CA THR A 104 9.80 -12.06 33.96
C THR A 104 8.54 -12.49 33.21
N SER A 105 8.06 -11.62 32.30
CA SER A 105 6.78 -11.77 31.59
C SER A 105 6.65 -13.15 30.91
N PRO A 106 5.47 -13.81 31.00
CA PRO A 106 5.33 -15.18 30.51
C PRO A 106 5.54 -15.24 29.00
N SER A 107 6.65 -15.83 28.56
CA SER A 107 7.01 -15.91 27.14
C SER A 107 5.88 -16.56 26.33
N CYS A 108 5.36 -15.86 25.33
CA CYS A 108 4.22 -16.27 24.52
C CYS A 108 4.62 -17.29 23.44
N GLN A 109 5.38 -18.33 23.81
CA GLN A 109 5.94 -19.28 22.86
C GLN A 109 4.83 -19.94 22.01
N LEU A 110 4.92 -19.75 20.69
CA LEU A 110 3.99 -20.34 19.73
C LEU A 110 4.09 -21.87 19.71
N SER A 111 2.93 -22.51 19.71
CA SER A 111 2.71 -23.95 19.59
C SER A 111 1.94 -24.24 18.29
N THR A 112 2.22 -25.37 17.63
CA THR A 112 1.40 -25.83 16.49
C THR A 112 0.10 -26.45 16.98
N ILE A 113 -0.97 -26.37 16.20
CA ILE A 113 -2.30 -26.89 16.58
C ILE A 113 -2.24 -28.40 16.83
N GLN A 114 -1.52 -29.15 15.99
CA GLN A 114 -1.34 -30.59 16.20
C GLN A 114 -0.64 -30.93 17.53
N SER A 115 0.22 -30.06 18.06
CA SER A 115 0.90 -30.29 19.35
C SER A 115 0.00 -30.14 20.58
N LEU A 116 -1.20 -29.55 20.41
CA LEU A 116 -2.17 -29.33 21.49
C LEU A 116 -2.92 -30.62 21.88
N VAL A 117 -2.95 -31.63 21.02
CA VAL A 117 -3.69 -32.87 21.23
C VAL A 117 -3.22 -33.57 22.51
N GLY A 118 -4.13 -33.70 23.47
CA GLY A 118 -3.86 -34.30 24.80
C GLY A 118 -3.21 -33.35 25.81
N GLN A 119 -2.85 -32.11 25.44
CA GLN A 119 -2.35 -31.11 26.39
C GLN A 119 -3.49 -30.38 27.11
N ARG A 120 -3.18 -29.78 28.27
CA ARG A 120 -4.09 -28.95 29.06
C ARG A 120 -3.40 -27.66 29.48
N GLY A 121 -4.20 -26.59 29.69
CA GLY A 121 -3.72 -25.27 30.12
C GLY A 121 -3.62 -24.27 28.97
N ARG A 122 -3.13 -23.05 29.27
CA ARG A 122 -2.98 -21.97 28.29
C ARG A 122 -1.86 -22.29 27.30
N ARG A 123 -2.11 -22.02 26.02
CA ARG A 123 -1.17 -22.18 24.90
C ARG A 123 -1.35 -21.00 23.95
N TRP A 124 -0.28 -20.62 23.27
CA TRP A 124 -0.29 -19.57 22.26
C TRP A 124 -0.13 -20.21 20.90
N VAL A 125 -1.00 -19.83 19.97
CA VAL A 125 -1.17 -20.48 18.68
C VAL A 125 -1.29 -19.40 17.63
N MET A 126 -0.71 -19.64 16.47
CA MET A 126 -0.80 -18.77 15.31
C MET A 126 -1.42 -19.55 14.15
N GLY A 127 -2.46 -18.99 13.54
CA GLY A 127 -3.16 -19.60 12.43
C GLY A 127 -4.00 -18.59 11.65
N VAL A 128 -4.68 -19.10 10.62
CA VAL A 128 -5.68 -18.37 9.84
C VAL A 128 -7.04 -18.69 10.42
N ILE A 129 -7.87 -17.68 10.67
CA ILE A 129 -9.27 -17.89 11.04
C ILE A 129 -10.07 -18.19 9.76
N SER A 130 -10.80 -19.30 9.76
CA SER A 130 -11.75 -19.69 8.72
C SER A 130 -13.14 -19.89 9.31
N GLN A 131 -14.15 -19.73 8.46
CA GLN A 131 -15.53 -20.09 8.77
C GLN A 131 -15.96 -21.11 7.72
N LEU A 132 -16.16 -22.36 8.15
CA LEU A 132 -16.54 -23.48 7.28
C LEU A 132 -18.05 -23.69 7.27
N GLU A 133 -18.71 -23.42 8.41
CA GLU A 133 -20.15 -23.53 8.61
C GLU A 133 -20.66 -22.27 9.35
N ASP A 134 -21.95 -21.95 9.23
CA ASP A 134 -22.51 -20.76 9.87
C ASP A 134 -22.43 -20.84 11.40
N GLY A 135 -21.77 -19.85 12.01
CA GLY A 135 -21.54 -19.80 13.46
C GLY A 135 -20.36 -20.64 13.97
N HIS A 136 -19.76 -21.51 13.15
CA HIS A 136 -18.63 -22.35 13.52
C HIS A 136 -17.32 -21.86 12.90
N PHE A 137 -16.43 -21.37 13.77
CA PHE A 137 -15.15 -20.82 13.39
C PHE A 137 -14.01 -21.77 13.72
N TYR A 138 -12.99 -21.77 12.87
CA TYR A 138 -11.82 -22.63 13.01
C TYR A 138 -10.55 -21.79 12.93
N LEU A 139 -9.55 -22.16 13.71
CA LEU A 139 -8.17 -21.72 13.55
C LEU A 139 -7.41 -22.81 12.80
N GLU A 140 -6.77 -22.46 11.69
CA GLU A 140 -5.99 -23.36 10.84
C GLU A 140 -4.51 -22.99 10.82
N ASP A 141 -3.62 -23.95 11.01
CA ASP A 141 -2.18 -23.81 10.77
C ASP A 141 -1.68 -24.81 9.70
N LEU A 142 -0.38 -24.97 9.54
CA LEU A 142 0.18 -25.93 8.56
C LEU A 142 0.07 -27.40 9.00
N THR A 143 -0.48 -27.68 10.19
CA THR A 143 -0.50 -29.00 10.84
C THR A 143 -1.92 -29.52 11.10
N ALA A 144 -2.86 -28.66 11.49
CA ALA A 144 -4.23 -29.04 11.84
C ALA A 144 -5.19 -27.83 11.82
N ALA A 145 -6.48 -28.12 11.99
CA ALA A 145 -7.53 -27.16 12.27
C ALA A 145 -8.12 -27.44 13.67
N VAL A 146 -8.56 -26.40 14.39
CA VAL A 146 -9.27 -26.52 15.66
C VAL A 146 -10.41 -25.51 15.73
N GLU A 147 -11.57 -25.93 16.21
CA GLU A 147 -12.73 -25.04 16.40
C GLU A 147 -12.45 -24.03 17.52
N ILE A 148 -12.90 -22.78 17.34
CA ILE A 148 -12.66 -21.66 18.26
C ILE A 148 -13.95 -20.92 18.62
N ASP A 149 -14.08 -20.55 19.89
CA ASP A 149 -15.19 -19.74 20.41
C ASP A 149 -14.72 -18.30 20.68
N PHE A 150 -15.43 -17.33 20.09
CA PHE A 150 -15.16 -15.90 20.26
C PHE A 150 -15.97 -15.24 21.40
N SER A 151 -16.82 -15.98 22.12
CA SER A 151 -17.73 -15.44 23.16
C SER A 151 -17.05 -14.62 24.28
N LYS A 152 -15.74 -14.81 24.46
CA LYS A 152 -14.89 -14.09 25.45
C LYS A 152 -13.63 -13.51 24.84
N ALA A 153 -13.57 -13.37 23.52
CA ALA A 153 -12.42 -12.84 22.82
C ALA A 153 -12.35 -11.31 23.00
N ILE A 154 -11.12 -10.81 23.15
CA ILE A 154 -10.80 -9.38 23.29
C ILE A 154 -9.60 -9.08 22.40
N SER A 155 -9.61 -7.91 21.75
CA SER A 155 -8.52 -7.46 20.89
C SER A 155 -7.42 -6.79 21.72
N PHE A 156 -6.17 -7.00 21.35
CA PHE A 156 -5.01 -6.30 21.91
C PHE A 156 -4.01 -6.01 20.79
N ASP A 157 -3.45 -4.80 20.79
CA ASP A 157 -2.38 -4.39 19.89
C ASP A 157 -1.01 -4.46 20.59
N LEU A 158 0.04 -4.67 19.80
CA LEU A 158 1.45 -4.62 20.24
C LEU A 158 2.14 -3.38 19.63
N ILE A 159 3.19 -2.89 20.30
CA ILE A 159 3.84 -1.57 20.07
C ILE A 159 5.38 -1.73 20.05
N ALA A 160 6.11 -1.03 19.17
CA ALA A 160 7.54 -1.20 18.87
C ALA A 160 8.25 0.07 18.27
N TYR A 161 8.16 1.23 18.94
CA TYR A 161 8.71 2.58 18.60
C TYR A 161 10.05 2.73 17.81
N TYR A 162 10.13 3.66 16.82
CA TYR A 162 11.32 4.37 16.25
C TYR A 162 10.92 5.56 15.34
N LEU A 163 11.83 6.54 15.15
CA LEU A 163 11.67 7.77 14.36
C LEU A 163 12.89 8.05 13.46
N GLU A 164 12.70 8.77 12.35
CA GLU A 164 13.79 9.47 11.64
C GLU A 164 13.30 10.76 10.95
N LYS A 165 14.20 11.73 10.73
CA LYS A 165 13.92 13.02 10.05
C LYS A 165 15.15 13.54 9.29
N ARG A 166 14.97 13.96 8.04
CA ARG A 166 15.73 15.02 7.34
C ARG A 166 14.95 15.52 6.10
N ALA A 167 15.38 16.67 5.55
CA ALA A 167 14.48 17.66 4.94
C ALA A 167 14.29 17.61 3.41
N VAL A 168 13.27 18.34 2.92
CA VAL A 168 13.16 19.25 1.74
C VAL A 168 11.66 19.60 1.54
N ASN A 169 11.32 20.79 1.01
CA ASN A 169 9.93 21.30 0.92
C ASN A 169 9.10 20.72 -0.24
N ASP A 170 9.10 19.41 -0.43
CA ASP A 170 8.27 18.74 -1.44
C ASP A 170 6.82 18.52 -0.96
N MET A 171 5.89 18.54 -1.91
CA MET A 171 4.45 18.43 -1.66
C MET A 171 3.77 17.59 -2.74
N PHE A 172 2.98 16.60 -2.31
CA PHE A 172 2.19 15.74 -3.16
C PHE A 172 0.70 16.03 -2.95
N VAL A 173 -0.07 16.24 -4.02
CA VAL A 173 -1.53 16.45 -3.95
C VAL A 173 -2.22 15.16 -4.33
N ILE A 174 -3.08 14.66 -3.46
CA ILE A 174 -3.65 13.30 -3.54
C ILE A 174 -5.17 13.40 -3.52
N LEU A 175 -5.79 12.87 -4.57
CA LEU A 175 -7.23 12.83 -4.78
C LEU A 175 -7.67 11.37 -5.00
N SER A 176 -8.90 11.04 -4.63
CA SER A 176 -9.47 9.69 -4.78
C SER A 176 -10.95 9.77 -5.13
N ASP A 177 -11.44 8.77 -5.86
CA ASP A 177 -12.81 8.67 -6.38
C ASP A 177 -13.26 9.93 -7.13
N ILE A 178 -12.85 10.02 -8.41
CA ILE A 178 -12.80 11.26 -9.20
C ILE A 178 -13.63 11.06 -10.48
N TRP A 179 -14.94 11.16 -10.38
CA TRP A 179 -15.89 10.85 -11.44
C TRP A 179 -15.88 11.91 -12.55
N LEU A 180 -15.00 11.72 -13.55
CA LEU A 180 -14.75 12.67 -14.64
C LEU A 180 -15.97 12.89 -15.55
N ASP A 181 -16.97 12.02 -15.46
CA ASP A 181 -18.27 12.17 -16.14
C ASP A 181 -19.18 13.24 -15.49
N ASN A 182 -18.86 13.72 -14.29
CA ASN A 182 -19.59 14.77 -13.59
C ASN A 182 -18.92 16.14 -13.75
N GLU A 183 -19.27 16.85 -14.83
CA GLU A 183 -18.64 18.12 -15.21
C GLU A 183 -18.78 19.20 -14.11
N GLN A 184 -19.98 19.41 -13.58
CA GLN A 184 -20.25 20.46 -12.58
C GLN A 184 -19.71 20.16 -11.18
N LYS A 185 -19.79 18.90 -10.70
CA LYS A 185 -19.30 18.58 -9.34
C LYS A 185 -17.80 18.29 -9.29
N VAL A 186 -17.25 17.68 -10.33
CA VAL A 186 -15.87 17.16 -10.31
C VAL A 186 -14.95 17.98 -11.20
N MET A 187 -15.28 18.20 -12.48
CA MET A 187 -14.34 18.87 -13.40
C MET A 187 -14.11 20.35 -13.05
N GLU A 188 -15.17 21.12 -12.77
CA GLU A 188 -15.04 22.52 -12.32
C GLU A 188 -14.25 22.65 -11.00
N LYS A 189 -14.42 21.69 -10.08
CA LYS A 189 -13.68 21.65 -8.82
C LYS A 189 -12.22 21.20 -9.01
N LEU A 190 -11.93 20.24 -9.89
CA LEU A 190 -10.56 19.90 -10.28
C LEU A 190 -9.85 21.10 -10.90
N GLU A 191 -10.55 21.87 -11.75
CA GLU A 191 -10.01 23.11 -12.31
C GLU A 191 -9.69 24.13 -11.20
N THR A 192 -10.53 24.21 -10.16
CA THR A 192 -10.30 25.06 -8.99
C THR A 192 -9.07 24.61 -8.17
N VAL A 193 -8.88 23.30 -7.98
CA VAL A 193 -7.66 22.74 -7.35
C VAL A 193 -6.41 23.09 -8.17
N LEU A 194 -6.43 22.88 -9.48
CA LEU A 194 -5.29 23.17 -10.36
C LEU A 194 -4.96 24.66 -10.38
N ASN A 195 -5.97 25.54 -10.47
CA ASN A 195 -5.78 26.99 -10.36
C ASN A 195 -5.16 27.40 -9.02
N GLY A 196 -5.60 26.78 -7.91
CA GLY A 196 -5.01 27.01 -6.60
C GLY A 196 -3.52 26.71 -6.57
N PHE A 197 -3.11 25.55 -7.11
CA PHE A 197 -1.71 25.13 -7.08
C PHE A 197 -0.81 25.75 -8.16
N GLU A 198 -1.34 26.17 -9.32
CA GLU A 198 -0.55 26.94 -10.32
C GLU A 198 -0.13 28.32 -9.77
N ASN A 199 -0.86 28.85 -8.77
CA ASN A 199 -0.60 30.16 -8.17
C ASN A 199 0.23 30.12 -6.87
N VAL A 200 0.62 28.95 -6.33
CA VAL A 200 1.52 28.90 -5.15
C VAL A 200 3.00 29.11 -5.54
N GLU A 201 3.82 29.50 -4.57
CA GLU A 201 5.25 29.74 -4.78
C GLU A 201 5.98 28.49 -5.28
N ILE A 202 5.83 27.37 -4.57
CA ILE A 202 6.36 26.05 -4.92
C ILE A 202 5.19 25.15 -5.31
N VAL A 203 5.11 24.77 -6.59
CA VAL A 203 4.06 23.86 -7.07
C VAL A 203 4.27 22.43 -6.55
N PRO A 204 3.22 21.60 -6.41
CA PRO A 204 3.37 20.20 -6.03
C PRO A 204 4.26 19.43 -7.02
N SER A 205 5.17 18.59 -6.54
CA SER A 205 6.02 17.78 -7.41
C SER A 205 5.31 16.52 -7.92
N LEU A 206 4.20 16.11 -7.29
CA LEU A 206 3.34 15.00 -7.72
C LEU A 206 1.86 15.30 -7.45
N PHE A 207 1.02 15.09 -8.46
CA PHE A 207 -0.41 14.85 -8.27
C PHE A 207 -0.69 13.35 -8.40
N VAL A 208 -1.45 12.79 -7.48
CA VAL A 208 -1.94 11.41 -7.52
C VAL A 208 -3.45 11.41 -7.63
N PHE A 209 -3.94 10.92 -8.76
CA PHE A 209 -5.34 10.72 -9.06
C PHE A 209 -5.65 9.23 -8.88
N MET A 210 -6.33 8.87 -7.81
CA MET A 210 -6.87 7.53 -7.62
C MET A 210 -8.31 7.48 -8.13
N GLY A 211 -8.68 6.42 -8.85
CA GLY A 211 -10.04 6.20 -9.33
C GLY A 211 -11.04 5.97 -8.18
N ASP A 212 -12.29 5.58 -8.45
CA ASP A 212 -12.85 5.33 -9.77
C ASP A 212 -12.99 6.63 -10.59
N PHE A 213 -12.74 6.55 -11.90
CA PHE A 213 -12.78 7.71 -12.80
C PHE A 213 -14.15 7.98 -13.45
N CYS A 214 -15.15 7.16 -13.13
CA CYS A 214 -16.51 7.28 -13.63
C CYS A 214 -17.50 6.95 -12.51
N SER A 215 -18.58 7.72 -12.40
CA SER A 215 -19.60 7.57 -11.35
C SER A 215 -20.34 6.22 -11.39
N HIS A 216 -20.31 5.53 -12.54
CA HIS A 216 -20.94 4.24 -12.75
C HIS A 216 -19.93 3.22 -13.29
N PRO A 217 -19.97 1.95 -12.83
CA PRO A 217 -19.09 0.89 -13.35
C PRO A 217 -19.26 0.71 -14.87
N CYS A 218 -18.18 0.92 -15.62
CA CYS A 218 -18.16 0.74 -17.07
C CYS A 218 -18.21 -0.76 -17.43
N ASN A 219 -19.42 -1.28 -17.64
CA ASN A 219 -19.68 -2.66 -18.01
C ASN A 219 -20.32 -2.77 -19.42
N LEU A 220 -20.62 -3.99 -19.88
CA LEU A 220 -21.20 -4.22 -21.21
C LEU A 220 -22.56 -3.52 -21.44
N SER A 221 -23.29 -3.17 -20.38
CA SER A 221 -24.57 -2.45 -20.44
C SER A 221 -24.40 -0.92 -20.48
N PHE A 222 -23.21 -0.40 -20.12
CA PHE A 222 -22.91 1.03 -20.09
C PHE A 222 -21.71 1.35 -20.99
N HIS A 223 -21.97 1.65 -22.26
CA HIS A 223 -20.97 1.97 -23.28
C HIS A 223 -20.30 3.35 -23.11
N SER A 224 -19.88 3.72 -21.90
CA SER A 224 -19.28 5.02 -21.57
C SER A 224 -17.83 5.21 -22.08
N PHE A 225 -17.26 4.22 -22.78
CA PHE A 225 -15.83 4.21 -23.19
C PHE A 225 -15.40 5.45 -23.98
N SER A 226 -16.20 5.90 -24.95
CA SER A 226 -15.91 7.11 -25.74
C SER A 226 -16.12 8.39 -24.94
N SER A 227 -17.13 8.41 -24.07
CA SER A 227 -17.40 9.52 -23.15
C SER A 227 -16.24 9.70 -22.17
N LEU A 228 -15.86 8.64 -21.44
CA LEU A 228 -14.76 8.66 -20.48
C LEU A 228 -13.42 9.01 -21.15
N ARG A 229 -13.13 8.50 -22.36
CA ARG A 229 -11.96 8.94 -23.15
C ARG A 229 -11.99 10.45 -23.42
N SER A 230 -13.16 11.00 -23.77
CA SER A 230 -13.33 12.44 -23.97
C SER A 230 -13.10 13.24 -22.67
N GLN A 231 -13.57 12.74 -21.53
CA GLN A 231 -13.34 13.39 -20.23
C GLN A 231 -11.86 13.35 -19.81
N PHE A 232 -11.14 12.25 -20.05
CA PHE A 232 -9.68 12.21 -19.91
C PHE A 232 -8.99 13.24 -20.82
N GLY A 233 -9.47 13.43 -22.05
CA GLY A 233 -9.01 14.50 -22.95
C GLY A 233 -9.34 15.92 -22.47
N LYS A 234 -10.47 16.13 -21.78
CA LYS A 234 -10.77 17.41 -21.10
C LYS A 234 -9.78 17.66 -19.95
N LEU A 235 -9.57 16.67 -19.08
CA LEU A 235 -8.62 16.77 -17.97
C LEU A 235 -7.18 17.03 -18.47
N GLY A 236 -6.77 16.39 -19.56
CA GLY A 236 -5.50 16.67 -20.21
C GLY A 236 -5.36 18.13 -20.67
N ARG A 237 -6.41 18.70 -21.29
CA ARG A 237 -6.44 20.12 -21.68
C ARG A 237 -6.46 21.07 -20.49
N MET A 238 -7.15 20.72 -19.40
CA MET A 238 -7.11 21.49 -18.16
C MET A 238 -5.69 21.54 -17.60
N ILE A 239 -4.99 20.40 -17.47
CA ILE A 239 -3.60 20.36 -17.02
C ILE A 239 -2.69 21.15 -17.98
N GLU A 240 -2.93 21.08 -19.30
CA GLU A 240 -2.18 21.87 -20.28
C GLU A 240 -2.37 23.38 -20.19
N ALA A 241 -3.50 23.85 -19.66
CA ALA A 241 -3.73 25.26 -19.36
C ALA A 241 -2.96 25.77 -18.11
N HIS A 242 -2.36 24.88 -17.33
CA HIS A 242 -1.56 25.18 -16.14
C HIS A 242 -0.07 24.85 -16.41
N PRO A 243 0.68 25.75 -17.07
CA PRO A 243 2.01 25.43 -17.59
C PRO A 243 3.03 25.11 -16.50
N ARG A 244 2.99 25.77 -15.34
CA ARG A 244 3.93 25.44 -14.24
C ARG A 244 3.66 24.03 -13.72
N LEU A 245 2.39 23.66 -13.50
CA LEU A 245 2.03 22.30 -13.13
C LEU A 245 2.43 21.28 -14.21
N LYS A 246 2.16 21.56 -15.49
CA LYS A 246 2.52 20.65 -16.60
C LYS A 246 4.04 20.41 -16.71
N GLU A 247 4.87 21.42 -16.45
CA GLU A 247 6.32 21.33 -16.59
C GLU A 247 7.03 20.80 -15.34
N GLN A 248 6.53 21.11 -14.14
CA GLN A 248 7.22 20.86 -12.86
C GLN A 248 6.58 19.76 -12.02
N SER A 249 5.30 19.43 -12.24
CA SER A 249 4.58 18.37 -11.54
C SER A 249 4.52 17.07 -12.35
N LYS A 250 4.57 15.93 -11.66
CA LYS A 250 4.17 14.64 -12.24
C LYS A 250 2.69 14.36 -11.99
N PHE A 251 2.07 13.62 -12.90
CA PHE A 251 0.67 13.21 -12.82
C PHE A 251 0.59 11.68 -12.80
N LEU A 252 0.23 11.10 -11.67
CA LEU A 252 0.09 9.65 -11.47
C LEU A 252 -1.39 9.26 -11.39
N PHE A 253 -1.82 8.35 -12.25
CA PHE A 253 -3.17 7.81 -12.31
C PHE A 253 -3.18 6.34 -11.89
N ILE A 254 -4.05 6.01 -10.93
CA ILE A 254 -4.18 4.68 -10.30
C ILE A 254 -5.64 4.23 -10.42
N PRO A 255 -5.94 3.08 -11.05
CA PRO A 255 -7.32 2.64 -11.28
C PRO A 255 -8.00 2.18 -9.99
N GLY A 256 -9.25 2.59 -9.77
CA GLY A 256 -10.09 2.15 -8.66
C GLY A 256 -10.67 0.74 -8.81
N PRO A 257 -11.57 0.30 -7.91
CA PRO A 257 -12.18 -1.03 -7.94
C PRO A 257 -13.25 -1.22 -9.04
N ASN A 258 -13.93 -0.17 -9.51
CA ASN A 258 -14.97 -0.22 -10.54
C ASN A 258 -14.49 0.28 -11.92
N ASP A 259 -13.28 0.84 -11.99
CA ASP A 259 -12.64 1.23 -13.24
C ASP A 259 -12.48 0.08 -14.26
N ILE A 260 -12.38 0.48 -15.53
CA ILE A 260 -12.20 -0.41 -16.67
C ILE A 260 -10.88 -1.17 -16.57
N GLY A 261 -10.96 -2.50 -16.62
CA GLY A 261 -9.82 -3.38 -16.67
C GLY A 261 -10.23 -4.83 -16.98
N PRO A 262 -9.26 -5.74 -17.19
CA PRO A 262 -9.54 -7.14 -17.53
C PRO A 262 -10.13 -7.95 -16.38
N SER A 263 -10.03 -7.45 -15.13
CA SER A 263 -10.54 -8.11 -13.93
C SER A 263 -10.68 -7.11 -12.78
N THR A 264 -11.46 -7.45 -11.77
CA THR A 264 -11.52 -6.79 -10.44
C THR A 264 -10.52 -7.40 -9.43
N VAL A 265 -9.78 -8.44 -9.82
CA VAL A 265 -8.75 -9.10 -9.00
C VAL A 265 -7.51 -8.21 -8.83
N LEU A 266 -6.88 -8.27 -7.65
CA LEU A 266 -5.64 -7.56 -7.33
C LEU A 266 -4.38 -8.41 -7.57
N PRO A 267 -3.25 -7.81 -7.99
CA PRO A 267 -3.11 -6.40 -8.42
C PRO A 267 -3.89 -6.13 -9.72
N ARG A 268 -4.50 -4.93 -9.86
CA ARG A 268 -5.09 -4.48 -11.13
C ARG A 268 -4.01 -3.83 -11.97
N CYS A 269 -4.02 -4.08 -13.28
CA CYS A 269 -3.15 -3.36 -14.23
C CYS A 269 -3.59 -1.90 -14.39
N ALA A 270 -2.71 -1.05 -14.95
CA ALA A 270 -3.05 0.30 -15.37
C ALA A 270 -4.25 0.36 -16.34
N LEU A 271 -4.86 1.54 -16.45
CA LEU A 271 -5.98 1.79 -17.37
C LEU A 271 -5.59 1.49 -18.84
N PRO A 272 -6.52 0.98 -19.68
CA PRO A 272 -6.25 0.71 -21.08
C PRO A 272 -5.81 1.95 -21.87
N LYS A 273 -4.77 1.82 -22.70
CA LYS A 273 -4.20 2.92 -23.51
C LYS A 273 -5.24 3.69 -24.33
N TYR A 274 -6.27 3.02 -24.85
CA TYR A 274 -7.38 3.64 -25.56
C TYR A 274 -8.04 4.81 -24.79
N LEU A 275 -8.04 4.78 -23.45
CA LEU A 275 -8.54 5.87 -22.61
C LEU A 275 -7.44 6.90 -22.34
N THR A 276 -6.23 6.43 -21.99
CA THR A 276 -5.13 7.27 -21.49
C THR A 276 -4.46 8.11 -22.58
N GLU A 277 -4.43 7.60 -23.81
CA GLU A 277 -3.84 8.26 -24.98
C GLU A 277 -4.41 9.66 -25.22
N GLU A 278 -5.69 9.90 -24.91
CA GLU A 278 -6.31 11.22 -25.11
C GLU A 278 -5.79 12.26 -24.11
N LEU A 279 -5.52 11.87 -22.86
CA LEU A 279 -4.86 12.74 -21.87
C LEU A 279 -3.37 12.90 -22.21
N GLN A 280 -2.69 11.81 -22.61
CA GLN A 280 -1.26 11.81 -22.87
C GLN A 280 -0.83 12.63 -24.11
N LYS A 281 -1.76 12.97 -25.02
CA LYS A 281 -1.54 13.99 -26.06
C LYS A 281 -1.20 15.37 -25.47
N HIS A 282 -1.84 15.73 -24.37
CA HIS A 282 -1.71 17.04 -23.71
C HIS A 282 -0.69 17.00 -22.56
N VAL A 283 -0.58 15.85 -21.87
CA VAL A 283 0.34 15.62 -20.76
C VAL A 283 1.19 14.36 -21.02
N PRO A 284 2.25 14.44 -21.85
CA PRO A 284 3.04 13.27 -22.27
C PRO A 284 3.69 12.52 -21.11
N ASN A 285 4.01 13.24 -20.03
CA ASN A 285 4.66 12.71 -18.83
C ASN A 285 3.68 12.09 -17.82
N ALA A 286 2.38 11.98 -18.14
CA ALA A 286 1.40 11.35 -17.27
C ALA A 286 1.63 9.84 -17.15
N ILE A 287 1.75 9.37 -15.91
CA ILE A 287 2.06 8.00 -15.52
C ILE A 287 0.76 7.28 -15.16
N PHE A 288 0.45 6.18 -15.84
CA PHE A 288 -0.66 5.29 -15.49
C PHE A 288 -0.08 3.99 -14.94
N SER A 289 -0.44 3.62 -13.71
CA SER A 289 0.17 2.51 -12.97
C SER A 289 -0.87 1.50 -12.48
N SER A 290 -0.42 0.31 -12.07
CA SER A 290 -1.22 -0.67 -11.33
C SER A 290 -1.89 -0.12 -10.07
N ASN A 291 -2.88 -0.85 -9.57
CA ASN A 291 -3.43 -0.69 -8.23
C ASN A 291 -3.29 -2.01 -7.42
N PRO A 292 -2.58 -2.02 -6.27
CA PRO A 292 -1.78 -0.93 -5.72
C PRO A 292 -0.55 -0.61 -6.59
N CYS A 293 0.14 0.49 -6.29
CA CYS A 293 1.50 0.75 -6.76
C CYS A 293 2.36 1.33 -5.63
N ARG A 294 3.67 1.45 -5.88
CA ARG A 294 4.61 2.07 -4.96
C ARG A 294 5.21 3.31 -5.60
N VAL A 295 5.35 4.39 -4.83
CA VAL A 295 6.13 5.56 -5.22
C VAL A 295 7.36 5.61 -4.32
N LYS A 296 8.55 5.62 -4.93
CA LYS A 296 9.81 5.90 -4.24
C LYS A 296 10.14 7.37 -4.42
N PHE A 297 10.51 8.02 -3.32
CA PHE A 297 10.87 9.42 -3.27
C PHE A 297 12.08 9.58 -2.34
N TYR A 298 13.25 9.78 -2.94
CA TYR A 298 14.54 9.60 -2.26
C TYR A 298 14.60 8.24 -1.53
N THR A 299 14.81 8.26 -0.21
CA THR A 299 14.83 7.07 0.66
C THR A 299 13.44 6.53 1.02
N GLN A 300 12.38 7.31 0.85
CA GLN A 300 11.03 6.94 1.28
C GLN A 300 10.33 6.06 0.25
N GLU A 301 9.64 5.01 0.71
CA GLU A 301 8.68 4.24 -0.09
C GLU A 301 7.26 4.51 0.40
N MET A 302 6.35 4.79 -0.53
CA MET A 302 4.94 5.05 -0.26
C MET A 302 4.08 4.06 -1.03
N VAL A 303 3.15 3.38 -0.35
CA VAL A 303 2.20 2.48 -1.00
C VAL A 303 0.90 3.22 -1.27
N PHE A 304 0.48 3.31 -2.53
CA PHE A 304 -0.83 3.82 -2.90
C PHE A 304 -1.76 2.65 -3.24
N PHE A 305 -2.92 2.58 -2.59
CA PHE A 305 -3.88 1.50 -2.77
C PHE A 305 -5.31 2.03 -2.75
N ARG A 306 -6.02 1.95 -3.88
CA ARG A 306 -7.42 2.39 -4.01
C ARG A 306 -8.36 1.19 -3.86
N GLN A 307 -9.09 1.11 -2.76
CA GLN A 307 -10.08 0.08 -2.49
C GLN A 307 -10.96 0.51 -1.31
N ASP A 308 -12.26 0.20 -1.35
CA ASP A 308 -13.20 0.44 -0.24
C ASP A 308 -12.99 -0.63 0.86
N LEU A 309 -11.84 -0.56 1.53
CA LEU A 309 -11.40 -1.51 2.55
C LEU A 309 -12.19 -1.39 3.84
N LEU A 310 -12.45 -0.17 4.33
CA LEU A 310 -13.06 0.02 5.65
C LEU A 310 -14.44 -0.62 5.71
N TYR A 311 -15.24 -0.42 4.66
CA TYR A 311 -16.53 -1.09 4.49
C TYR A 311 -16.40 -2.62 4.49
N ARG A 312 -15.49 -3.17 3.66
CA ARG A 312 -15.29 -4.61 3.52
C ARG A 312 -14.75 -5.28 4.78
N MET A 313 -13.85 -4.60 5.49
CA MET A 313 -13.32 -5.06 6.77
C MET A 313 -14.39 -5.05 7.84
N ARG A 314 -15.14 -3.95 8.01
CA ARG A 314 -16.27 -3.86 8.96
C ARG A 314 -17.32 -4.96 8.73
N HIS A 315 -17.65 -5.25 7.47
CA HIS A 315 -18.57 -6.35 7.12
C HIS A 315 -18.01 -7.76 7.37
N SER A 316 -16.70 -7.89 7.58
CA SER A 316 -16.01 -9.17 7.81
C SER A 316 -15.42 -9.28 9.23
N CYS A 317 -15.64 -8.28 10.08
CA CYS A 317 -15.14 -8.26 11.46
C CYS A 317 -15.94 -9.23 12.34
N LEU A 318 -15.26 -10.22 12.91
CA LEU A 318 -15.84 -11.15 13.91
C LEU A 318 -16.07 -10.46 15.27
N ILE A 319 -15.22 -9.49 15.59
CA ILE A 319 -15.30 -8.64 16.78
C ILE A 319 -15.22 -7.20 16.27
N PRO A 320 -16.14 -6.30 16.67
CA PRO A 320 -16.01 -4.88 16.37
C PRO A 320 -14.69 -4.33 16.93
N PRO A 321 -13.93 -3.54 16.15
CA PRO A 321 -12.69 -2.94 16.64
C PRO A 321 -12.97 -1.99 17.81
N SER A 322 -12.00 -1.86 18.72
CA SER A 322 -12.04 -0.89 19.81
C SER A 322 -12.11 0.55 19.27
N THR A 323 -12.69 1.45 20.08
CA THR A 323 -12.72 2.90 19.79
C THR A 323 -11.43 3.62 20.22
N GLU A 324 -10.51 2.91 20.87
CA GLU A 324 -9.22 3.43 21.32
C GLU A 324 -8.17 3.30 20.20
N GLU A 325 -7.43 4.37 19.93
CA GLU A 325 -6.40 4.44 18.89
C GLU A 325 -5.04 3.96 19.41
N THR A 326 -4.21 3.36 18.55
CA THR A 326 -2.93 2.74 18.92
C THR A 326 -1.76 3.17 18.01
N ASP A 327 -0.57 3.38 18.60
CA ASP A 327 0.66 3.93 17.98
C ASP A 327 1.80 2.87 17.88
N ASP A 328 2.65 2.86 16.81
CA ASP A 328 3.80 1.92 16.54
C ASP A 328 4.78 2.51 15.42
N PRO A 329 5.76 1.84 14.72
CA PRO A 329 6.53 2.42 13.54
C PRO A 329 7.05 1.52 12.36
N PHE A 330 6.95 2.06 11.12
CA PHE A 330 7.25 1.56 9.76
C PHE A 330 6.92 2.69 8.71
N GLU A 331 6.89 2.42 7.40
CA GLU A 331 6.81 3.42 6.29
C GLU A 331 5.46 3.54 5.52
N HIS A 332 5.16 4.76 5.04
CA HIS A 332 3.89 5.35 4.54
C HIS A 332 2.92 4.51 3.66
N ILE A 333 1.62 4.61 3.97
CA ILE A 333 0.50 3.99 3.22
C ILE A 333 -0.61 5.02 2.98
N VAL A 334 -1.01 5.15 1.71
CA VAL A 334 -2.13 5.97 1.25
C VAL A 334 -3.26 5.05 0.78
N LEU A 335 -4.39 5.10 1.48
CA LEU A 335 -5.57 4.28 1.19
C LEU A 335 -6.64 5.13 0.54
N GLY A 336 -6.91 4.95 -0.75
CA GLY A 336 -8.10 5.56 -1.37
C GLY A 336 -9.35 4.77 -0.98
N ASP A 337 -10.18 5.32 -0.11
CA ASP A 337 -11.41 4.69 0.39
C ASP A 337 -12.54 5.76 0.42
N ARG A 338 -13.77 5.38 0.04
CA ARG A 338 -14.94 6.30 0.08
C ARG A 338 -15.37 6.74 1.48
N SER A 339 -14.79 6.15 2.53
CA SER A 339 -14.97 6.65 3.90
C SER A 339 -14.41 8.06 4.10
N GLU A 340 -14.73 8.66 5.25
CA GLU A 340 -14.28 10.01 5.64
C GLU A 340 -12.74 10.14 5.62
N GLN A 341 -12.27 11.38 5.44
CA GLN A 341 -10.86 11.71 5.56
C GLN A 341 -10.35 11.38 6.97
N LYS A 342 -9.26 10.62 7.05
CA LYS A 342 -8.58 10.32 8.31
C LYS A 342 -7.09 10.13 8.09
N ALA A 343 -6.28 10.64 9.01
CA ALA A 343 -4.86 10.33 9.13
C ALA A 343 -4.59 9.80 10.53
N PHE A 344 -3.70 8.82 10.64
CA PHE A 344 -3.24 8.26 11.91
C PHE A 344 -1.84 7.65 11.72
N LYS A 345 -1.11 7.47 12.81
CA LYS A 345 0.23 6.85 12.81
C LYS A 345 0.20 5.45 13.44
N TYR A 346 -0.54 4.53 12.82
CA TYR A 346 -0.47 3.12 13.22
C TYR A 346 0.76 2.47 12.61
N THR A 347 1.54 1.76 13.43
CA THR A 347 2.88 1.37 13.01
C THR A 347 3.64 2.55 12.39
N GLY A 348 3.44 3.83 12.78
CA GLY A 348 4.25 5.02 12.43
C GLY A 348 4.45 5.35 10.93
N ILE A 349 4.00 4.43 10.08
CA ILE A 349 3.39 4.66 8.80
C ILE A 349 2.42 5.81 9.03
N THR A 350 2.64 6.91 8.34
CA THR A 350 1.53 7.86 8.20
C THR A 350 0.53 7.18 7.27
N CYS A 351 -0.52 6.62 7.87
CA CYS A 351 -1.66 6.05 7.19
C CYS A 351 -2.67 7.16 6.98
N PHE A 352 -3.09 7.42 5.75
CA PHE A 352 -4.18 8.36 5.51
C PHE A 352 -5.10 7.98 4.34
N ASN A 353 -6.35 8.39 4.48
CA ASN A 353 -7.38 8.36 3.44
C ASN A 353 -7.66 9.79 2.96
N PRO A 354 -7.51 10.10 1.66
CA PRO A 354 -7.89 11.39 1.10
C PRO A 354 -9.41 11.58 0.95
N GLY A 355 -10.24 10.55 1.17
CA GLY A 355 -11.69 10.63 1.07
C GLY A 355 -12.21 10.49 -0.37
N SER A 356 -13.49 10.82 -0.58
CA SER A 356 -14.12 10.88 -1.91
C SER A 356 -14.16 12.31 -2.43
N PHE A 357 -13.40 12.61 -3.48
CA PHE A 357 -13.47 13.92 -4.13
C PHE A 357 -14.81 14.15 -4.84
N SER A 358 -15.46 13.09 -5.33
CA SER A 358 -16.74 13.20 -6.04
C SER A 358 -17.94 13.45 -5.12
N ASP A 359 -17.89 12.94 -3.89
CA ASP A 359 -18.95 13.15 -2.90
C ASP A 359 -18.73 14.45 -2.12
N ASP A 360 -17.56 14.60 -1.50
CA ASP A 360 -17.28 15.67 -0.53
C ASP A 360 -16.32 16.75 -1.05
N SER A 361 -15.75 16.58 -2.26
CA SER A 361 -14.74 17.50 -2.83
C SER A 361 -13.47 17.61 -1.99
N THR A 362 -13.17 16.52 -1.28
CA THR A 362 -12.05 16.39 -0.35
C THR A 362 -10.79 15.87 -1.03
N PHE A 363 -9.64 16.40 -0.62
CA PHE A 363 -8.32 15.98 -1.07
C PHE A 363 -7.27 16.20 0.03
N VAL A 364 -6.06 15.72 -0.20
CA VAL A 364 -4.93 15.84 0.73
C VAL A 364 -3.74 16.51 0.04
N ALA A 365 -3.10 17.47 0.70
CA ALA A 365 -1.72 17.85 0.45
C ALA A 365 -0.82 17.13 1.46
N TYR A 366 0.05 16.25 0.97
CA TYR A 366 0.99 15.47 1.78
C TYR A 366 2.42 15.99 1.59
N ARG A 367 3.17 16.18 2.67
CA ARG A 367 4.57 16.61 2.64
C ARG A 367 5.48 15.45 3.05
N PRO A 368 6.14 14.75 2.11
CA PRO A 368 6.97 13.57 2.42
C PRO A 368 8.01 13.81 3.53
N CYS A 369 8.67 14.96 3.53
CA CYS A 369 9.80 15.22 4.44
C CYS A 369 9.38 15.60 5.87
N THR A 370 8.18 16.17 6.06
CA THR A 370 7.62 16.41 7.41
C THR A 370 6.66 15.29 7.85
N GLN A 371 6.25 14.42 6.92
CA GLN A 371 5.17 13.44 7.08
C GLN A 371 3.82 14.08 7.43
N GLU A 372 3.63 15.34 7.03
CA GLU A 372 2.45 16.14 7.35
C GLU A 372 1.35 15.88 6.32
N VAL A 373 0.12 15.72 6.83
CA VAL A 373 -1.09 15.46 6.05
C VAL A 373 -2.03 16.64 6.23
N GLU A 374 -2.08 17.52 5.25
CA GLU A 374 -2.99 18.66 5.22
C GLU A 374 -4.27 18.24 4.50
N PHE A 375 -5.37 18.13 5.26
CA PHE A 375 -6.70 17.89 4.71
C PHE A 375 -7.27 19.16 4.09
N SER A 376 -7.93 19.03 2.93
CA SER A 376 -8.52 20.15 2.19
C SER A 376 -9.85 19.75 1.56
N ALA A 377 -10.74 20.72 1.41
CA ALA A 377 -12.06 20.58 0.78
C ALA A 377 -12.41 21.87 0.01
N LEU A 378 -13.27 21.76 -1.02
CA LEU A 378 -13.74 22.87 -1.86
C LEU A 378 -15.25 23.11 -1.75
#